data_AF-A0AAW8EWF7-F1
#
_entry.id   AF-A0AAW8EWF7-F1
#
_cell.length_a   1.000
_cell.length_b   1.000
_cell.length_c   1.000
_cell.angle_alpha   90.00
_cell.angle_beta   90.00
_cell.angle_gamma   90.00
#
_symmetry.space_group_name_H-M   'P 1'
#
loop_
_entity.id
_entity.type
_entity.pdbx_description
1 polymer ?
#
loop_
_entity_poly.entity_id
_entity_poly.type
_entity_poly.pdbx_seq_one_letter_code
_entity_poly.pdbx_strand_id
1 'polypeptide(L)'
;MRPAARVDFNNVFSIIEWLLSQWWVWVIVGVVVVFFLVVWIMPAAKVKADERHSTADTEANEIALGFLQIVNLPSGHWNDPTASLLGDRQKKVLIDQWGVHTRQDWLDNIERLLTVRRRREMWSLYLAVRAQLAEQLGRVPKAKEWLNAIVAEGGDKRDARTFVTSIEYTEGLIRKRVGKDIVTPDLFVKTLDGYALGQAVGMTTWGVALGHGDVAEARQIIHRINVEGRPAFSSWADFGLSYVTGRVMHWSDGNVDEKSFEKFGDGCVDFQAAATAKRNGPWATLSWSL
;
A
#
# COMPACT_ATOMS: atom_id res chain seq x y z
N MET A 1 23.81 53.70 -13.65
CA MET A 1 23.31 53.38 -12.29
C MET A 1 21.89 53.92 -12.18
N ARG A 2 20.86 53.05 -12.15
CA ARG A 2 19.48 53.48 -11.87
C ARG A 2 19.31 53.62 -10.34
N PRO A 3 18.62 54.65 -9.83
CA PRO A 3 18.43 54.83 -8.40
C PRO A 3 17.60 53.66 -7.85
N ALA A 4 18.07 53.02 -6.79
CA ALA A 4 17.31 51.98 -6.10
C ALA A 4 16.08 52.64 -5.46
N ALA A 5 14.88 52.24 -5.89
CA ALA A 5 13.63 52.67 -5.28
C ALA A 5 13.63 52.30 -3.79
N ARG A 6 13.38 53.28 -2.90
CA ARG A 6 13.19 53.03 -1.46
C ARG A 6 11.88 52.26 -1.29
N VAL A 7 11.98 51.02 -0.82
CA VAL A 7 10.82 50.19 -0.49
C VAL A 7 10.33 50.56 0.91
N ASP A 8 9.06 50.93 1.02
CA ASP A 8 8.39 51.03 2.32
C ASP A 8 7.79 49.66 2.68
N PHE A 9 8.38 49.03 3.69
CA PHE A 9 7.98 47.69 4.16
C PHE A 9 6.73 47.67 5.05
N ASN A 10 6.14 48.84 5.34
CA ASN A 10 4.87 48.92 6.08
C ASN A 10 3.65 49.06 5.16
N ASN A 11 3.84 49.13 3.84
CA ASN A 11 2.77 49.23 2.86
C ASN A 11 2.81 48.04 1.88
N VAL A 12 1.80 47.17 1.99
CA VAL A 12 1.67 45.94 1.21
C VAL A 12 1.67 46.21 -0.30
N PHE A 13 1.07 47.32 -0.77
CA PHE A 13 1.05 47.64 -2.20
C PHE A 13 2.42 48.08 -2.74
N SER A 14 3.20 48.83 -1.95
CA SER A 14 4.59 49.21 -2.27
C SER A 14 5.51 47.99 -2.36
N ILE A 15 5.32 47.01 -1.46
CA ILE A 15 6.07 45.75 -1.49
C ILE A 15 5.70 44.94 -2.75
N ILE A 16 4.42 44.88 -3.12
CA ILE A 16 3.95 44.16 -4.31
C ILE A 16 4.50 44.80 -5.59
N GLU A 17 4.43 46.13 -5.73
CA GLU A 17 5.00 46.82 -6.90
C GLU A 17 6.51 46.64 -6.99
N TRP A 18 7.21 46.70 -5.86
CA TRP A 18 8.64 46.43 -5.82
C TRP A 18 8.96 44.99 -6.21
N LEU A 19 8.24 43.99 -5.68
CA LEU A 19 8.40 42.58 -6.03
C LEU A 19 8.16 42.34 -7.53
N LEU A 20 7.08 42.89 -8.10
CA LEU A 20 6.76 42.73 -9.53
C LEU A 20 7.80 43.40 -10.44
N SER A 21 8.52 44.41 -9.95
CA SER A 21 9.64 45.04 -10.67
C SER A 21 10.94 44.21 -10.66
N GLN A 22 11.03 43.20 -9.80
CA GLN A 22 12.21 42.34 -9.72
C GLN A 22 12.16 41.24 -10.78
N TRP A 23 13.19 41.17 -11.63
CA TRP A 23 13.29 40.16 -12.69
C TRP A 23 13.25 38.71 -12.16
N TRP A 24 13.78 38.47 -10.95
CA TRP A 24 13.80 37.14 -10.32
C TRP A 24 12.41 36.67 -9.84
N VAL A 25 11.45 37.57 -9.58
CA VAL A 25 10.07 37.19 -9.21
C VAL A 25 9.39 36.48 -10.37
N TRP A 26 9.59 36.96 -11.60
CA TRP A 26 9.06 36.31 -12.80
C TRP A 26 9.72 34.96 -13.10
N VAL A 27 10.98 34.77 -12.71
CA VAL A 27 11.65 33.46 -12.73
C VAL A 27 10.98 32.49 -11.75
N ILE A 28 10.69 32.93 -10.52
CA ILE A 28 9.99 32.10 -9.52
C ILE A 28 8.57 31.76 -9.99
N VAL A 29 7.81 32.75 -10.47
CA VAL A 29 6.45 32.53 -11.01
C VAL A 29 6.51 31.56 -12.19
N GLY A 30 7.48 31.71 -13.10
CA GLY A 30 7.69 30.76 -14.20
C GLY A 30 7.98 29.35 -13.71
N VAL A 31 8.84 29.17 -12.71
CA VAL A 31 9.13 27.86 -12.09
C VAL A 31 7.89 27.28 -11.40
N VAL A 32 7.10 28.08 -10.70
CA VAL A 32 5.87 27.63 -10.05
C VAL A 32 4.82 27.23 -11.09
N VAL A 33 4.67 28.01 -12.16
CA VAL A 33 3.74 27.68 -13.27
C VAL A 33 4.19 26.43 -14.00
N VAL A 34 5.48 26.27 -14.30
CA VAL A 34 6.02 25.04 -14.91
C VAL A 34 5.87 23.87 -13.95
N PHE A 35 6.10 24.03 -12.65
CA PHE A 35 5.88 23.00 -11.65
C PHE A 35 4.40 22.60 -11.59
N PHE A 36 3.47 23.55 -11.57
CA PHE A 36 2.04 23.27 -11.63
C PHE A 36 1.64 22.62 -12.95
N LEU A 37 2.12 23.10 -14.10
CA LEU A 37 1.87 22.48 -15.39
C LEU A 37 2.44 21.06 -15.45
N VAL A 38 3.65 20.82 -14.94
CA VAL A 38 4.27 19.49 -14.87
C VAL A 38 3.49 18.57 -13.92
N VAL A 39 3.12 19.03 -12.73
CA VAL A 39 2.35 18.25 -11.75
C VAL A 39 0.90 18.02 -12.18
N TRP A 40 0.31 18.93 -12.93
CA TRP A 40 -1.11 18.90 -13.34
C TRP A 40 -1.32 18.28 -14.74
N ILE A 41 -0.33 18.39 -15.64
CA ILE A 41 -0.35 17.82 -17.00
C ILE A 41 0.35 16.47 -17.06
N MET A 42 1.32 16.16 -16.19
CA MET A 42 1.81 14.78 -16.15
C MET A 42 0.65 13.90 -15.70
N PRO A 43 0.21 12.92 -16.52
CA PRO A 43 -0.65 11.87 -16.01
C PRO A 43 0.11 11.27 -14.82
N ALA A 44 -0.54 11.15 -13.66
CA ALA A 44 0.05 10.39 -12.56
C ALA A 44 0.61 9.10 -13.16
N ALA A 45 1.93 8.91 -12.97
CA ALA A 45 2.72 8.05 -13.83
C ALA A 45 2.02 6.70 -14.02
N LYS A 46 1.89 6.27 -15.28
CA LYS A 46 1.31 4.96 -15.58
C LYS A 46 2.10 3.90 -14.83
N VAL A 47 1.39 2.93 -14.27
CA VAL A 47 1.99 1.73 -13.72
C VAL A 47 2.74 1.03 -14.85
N LYS A 48 4.06 0.95 -14.71
CA LYS A 48 4.94 0.39 -15.74
C LYS A 48 5.00 -1.13 -15.57
N ALA A 49 4.68 -1.84 -16.63
CA ALA A 49 4.89 -3.28 -16.77
C ALA A 49 6.20 -3.54 -17.53
N ASP A 50 6.81 -4.71 -17.34
CA ASP A 50 7.85 -5.22 -18.21
C ASP A 50 7.20 -5.80 -19.47
N GLU A 51 7.69 -5.41 -20.64
CA GLU A 51 7.18 -5.85 -21.95
C GLU A 51 7.44 -7.35 -22.21
N ARG A 52 8.39 -7.96 -21.47
CA ARG A 52 8.72 -9.38 -21.59
C ARG A 52 7.71 -10.29 -20.90
N HIS A 53 6.85 -9.73 -20.06
CA HIS A 53 5.88 -10.49 -19.28
C HIS A 53 4.47 -10.03 -19.61
N SER A 54 3.54 -10.97 -19.56
CA SER A 54 2.13 -10.70 -19.82
C SER A 54 1.55 -9.73 -18.80
N THR A 55 0.46 -9.05 -19.18
CA THR A 55 -0.28 -8.13 -18.32
C THR A 55 -1.76 -8.53 -18.16
N ALA A 56 -2.18 -9.64 -18.77
CA ALA A 56 -3.59 -9.99 -18.91
C ALA A 56 -3.94 -11.45 -18.60
N ASP A 57 -2.96 -12.36 -18.56
CA ASP A 57 -3.22 -13.78 -18.31
C ASP A 57 -3.28 -14.11 -16.81
N THR A 58 -3.48 -15.39 -16.51
CA THR A 58 -3.53 -15.92 -15.15
C THR A 58 -2.26 -15.62 -14.37
N GLU A 59 -1.08 -15.73 -14.98
CA GLU A 59 0.20 -15.49 -14.29
C GLU A 59 0.36 -14.01 -13.94
N ALA A 60 -0.03 -13.11 -14.85
CA ALA A 60 -0.13 -11.68 -14.58
C ALA A 60 -1.14 -11.40 -13.46
N ASN A 61 -2.29 -12.07 -13.47
CA ASN A 61 -3.29 -11.95 -12.40
C ASN A 61 -2.74 -12.33 -11.03
N GLU A 62 -2.04 -13.46 -10.97
CA GLU A 62 -1.54 -14.02 -9.72
C GLU A 62 -0.39 -13.19 -9.13
N ILE A 63 0.56 -12.72 -9.96
CA ILE A 63 1.64 -11.85 -9.49
C ILE A 63 1.15 -10.45 -9.09
N ALA A 64 0.02 -9.98 -9.66
CA ALA A 64 -0.59 -8.71 -9.27
C ALA A 64 -0.99 -8.67 -7.77
N LEU A 65 -1.17 -9.81 -7.11
CA LEU A 65 -1.34 -9.88 -5.65
C LEU A 65 -0.13 -9.32 -4.89
N GLY A 66 1.08 -9.45 -5.47
CA GLY A 66 2.33 -8.90 -4.93
C GLY A 66 2.59 -7.43 -5.27
N PHE A 67 1.71 -6.78 -6.06
CA PHE A 67 1.94 -5.43 -6.62
C PHE A 67 2.52 -4.46 -5.59
N LEU A 68 1.82 -4.26 -4.46
CA LEU A 68 2.20 -3.28 -3.44
C LEU A 68 3.54 -3.61 -2.75
N GLN A 69 3.94 -4.88 -2.71
CA GLN A 69 5.24 -5.25 -2.16
C GLN A 69 6.37 -5.04 -3.17
N ILE A 70 6.14 -5.41 -4.42
CA ILE A 70 7.13 -5.33 -5.51
C ILE A 70 7.49 -3.88 -5.83
N VAL A 71 6.51 -2.97 -5.82
CA VAL A 71 6.75 -1.55 -6.14
C VAL A 71 7.29 -0.74 -4.96
N ASN A 72 6.92 -1.10 -3.72
CA ASN A 72 7.36 -0.39 -2.51
C ASN A 72 8.85 -0.61 -2.20
N LEU A 73 9.34 -1.85 -2.38
CA LEU A 73 10.76 -2.12 -2.46
C LEU A 73 11.05 -2.39 -3.94
N PRO A 74 11.34 -1.36 -4.76
CA PRO A 74 11.25 -1.42 -6.23
C PRO A 74 12.21 -2.45 -6.81
N SER A 75 11.78 -3.70 -6.76
CA SER A 75 12.57 -4.89 -7.07
C SER A 75 12.38 -5.27 -8.53
N GLY A 76 11.34 -4.78 -9.17
CA GLY A 76 11.02 -5.04 -10.56
C GLY A 76 9.79 -4.24 -11.00
N HIS A 77 9.39 -4.45 -12.26
CA HIS A 77 8.03 -4.14 -12.68
C HIS A 77 7.04 -5.09 -11.99
N TRP A 78 5.77 -4.71 -11.90
CA TRP A 78 4.80 -5.49 -11.13
C TRP A 78 4.54 -6.91 -11.67
N ASN A 79 4.74 -7.12 -12.98
CA ASN A 79 4.54 -8.40 -13.67
C ASN A 79 5.84 -9.19 -13.85
N ASP A 80 6.94 -8.74 -13.25
CA ASP A 80 8.24 -9.39 -13.32
C ASP A 80 8.40 -10.42 -12.17
N PRO A 81 8.42 -11.73 -12.45
CA PRO A 81 8.58 -12.78 -11.45
C PRO A 81 10.04 -12.93 -10.96
N THR A 82 10.97 -12.11 -11.47
CA THR A 82 12.41 -12.28 -11.27
C THR A 82 13.05 -11.20 -10.42
N ALA A 83 12.32 -10.15 -10.06
CA ALA A 83 12.86 -8.98 -9.38
C ALA A 83 14.16 -8.45 -10.04
N SER A 84 14.07 -8.23 -11.36
CA SER A 84 15.20 -7.89 -12.25
C SER A 84 15.88 -6.54 -11.94
N LEU A 85 15.25 -5.66 -11.18
CA LEU A 85 15.79 -4.33 -10.84
C LEU A 85 16.59 -4.33 -9.52
N LEU A 86 16.67 -5.46 -8.82
CA LEU A 86 17.49 -5.60 -7.61
C LEU A 86 18.99 -5.59 -7.96
N GLY A 87 19.68 -4.52 -7.58
CA GLY A 87 21.15 -4.48 -7.57
C GLY A 87 21.76 -5.22 -6.37
N ASP A 88 23.07 -5.48 -6.43
CA ASP A 88 23.78 -6.28 -5.43
C ASP A 88 23.65 -5.73 -4.00
N ARG A 89 23.66 -4.40 -3.85
CA ARG A 89 23.46 -3.77 -2.54
C ARG A 89 22.08 -4.05 -1.98
N GLN A 90 21.03 -3.93 -2.81
CA GLN A 90 19.66 -4.23 -2.40
C GLN A 90 19.50 -5.71 -2.06
N LYS A 91 20.08 -6.61 -2.85
CA LYS A 91 20.10 -8.05 -2.56
C LYS A 91 20.72 -8.34 -1.19
N LYS A 92 21.87 -7.72 -0.87
CA LYS A 92 22.52 -7.89 0.43
C LYS A 92 21.64 -7.42 1.60
N VAL A 93 21.06 -6.22 1.48
CA VAL A 93 20.14 -5.68 2.51
C VAL A 93 18.94 -6.60 2.71
N LEU A 94 18.40 -7.16 1.63
CA LEU A 94 17.25 -8.07 1.67
C LEU A 94 17.61 -9.38 2.37
N ILE A 95 18.75 -9.99 2.01
CA ILE A 95 19.29 -11.18 2.68
C ILE A 95 19.40 -10.93 4.18
N ASP A 96 20.03 -9.83 4.59
CA ASP A 96 20.25 -9.51 6.00
C ASP A 96 18.94 -9.24 6.76
N GLN A 97 17.99 -8.54 6.14
CA GLN A 97 16.70 -8.19 6.77
C GLN A 97 15.76 -9.39 6.92
N TRP A 98 15.76 -10.30 5.96
CA TRP A 98 14.84 -11.44 5.92
C TRP A 98 15.49 -12.76 6.37
N GLY A 99 16.81 -12.79 6.53
CA GLY A 99 17.58 -13.97 6.87
C GLY A 99 17.59 -15.03 5.76
N VAL A 100 17.50 -14.63 4.48
CA VAL A 100 17.35 -15.55 3.33
C VAL A 100 18.69 -15.94 2.71
N HIS A 101 19.56 -16.56 3.51
CA HIS A 101 20.91 -16.94 3.09
C HIS A 101 20.93 -18.18 2.19
N THR A 102 19.93 -19.06 2.33
CA THR A 102 19.82 -20.32 1.61
C THR A 102 18.44 -20.47 0.96
N ARG A 103 18.34 -21.44 0.05
CA ARG A 103 17.07 -21.85 -0.54
C ARG A 103 16.05 -22.28 0.53
N GLN A 104 16.49 -22.98 1.57
CA GLN A 104 15.59 -23.41 2.63
C GLN A 104 15.04 -22.20 3.41
N ASP A 105 15.91 -21.23 3.75
CA ASP A 105 15.46 -20.00 4.42
C ASP A 105 14.42 -19.25 3.60
N TRP A 106 14.58 -19.23 2.27
CA TRP A 106 13.64 -18.62 1.35
C TRP A 106 12.27 -19.31 1.37
N LEU A 107 12.24 -20.64 1.26
CA LEU A 107 10.99 -21.43 1.31
C LEU A 107 10.31 -21.31 2.68
N ASP A 108 11.08 -21.36 3.78
CA ASP A 108 10.57 -21.22 5.15
C ASP A 108 9.96 -19.83 5.38
N ASN A 109 10.56 -18.79 4.80
CA ASN A 109 10.00 -17.44 4.84
C ASN A 109 8.64 -17.36 4.13
N ILE A 110 8.51 -17.97 2.94
CA ILE A 110 7.23 -18.02 2.20
C ILE A 110 6.19 -18.79 3.00
N GLU A 111 6.54 -19.97 3.53
CA GLU A 111 5.64 -20.80 4.32
C GLU A 111 5.17 -20.07 5.59
N ARG A 112 6.07 -19.37 6.28
CA ARG A 112 5.72 -18.54 7.45
C ARG A 112 4.76 -17.40 7.08
N LEU A 113 4.98 -16.75 5.94
CA LEU A 113 4.10 -15.68 5.47
C LEU A 113 2.73 -16.21 5.05
N LEU A 114 2.62 -17.46 4.61
CA LEU A 114 1.35 -18.12 4.27
C LEU A 114 0.58 -18.67 5.47
N THR A 115 1.27 -19.20 6.47
CA THR A 115 0.66 -19.90 7.60
C THR A 115 0.41 -18.98 8.78
N VAL A 116 1.44 -18.26 9.25
CA VAL A 116 1.35 -17.35 10.40
C VAL A 116 0.77 -16.00 9.98
N ARG A 117 1.01 -15.59 8.73
CA ARG A 117 0.49 -14.35 8.11
C ARG A 117 0.67 -13.07 8.94
N ARG A 118 1.72 -13.02 9.78
CA ARG A 118 1.97 -11.94 10.76
C ARG A 118 0.75 -11.65 11.67
N ARG A 119 -0.12 -12.63 11.89
CA ARG A 119 -1.33 -12.48 12.70
C ARG A 119 -0.96 -12.26 14.16
N ARG A 120 -1.74 -11.38 14.80
CA ARG A 120 -1.85 -11.32 16.26
C ARG A 120 -3.22 -11.88 16.62
N GLU A 121 -3.25 -12.86 17.50
CA GLU A 121 -4.47 -13.61 17.82
C GLU A 121 -5.60 -12.68 18.24
N MET A 122 -5.34 -11.79 19.20
CA MET A 122 -6.33 -10.81 19.68
C MET A 122 -6.86 -9.88 18.57
N TRP A 123 -6.00 -9.43 17.64
CA TRP A 123 -6.45 -8.58 16.53
C TRP A 123 -7.33 -9.35 15.55
N SER A 124 -7.00 -10.62 15.33
CA SER A 124 -7.77 -11.51 14.46
C SER A 124 -9.16 -11.77 15.07
N LEU A 125 -9.22 -12.01 16.38
CA LEU A 125 -10.48 -12.15 17.11
C LEU A 125 -11.33 -10.87 17.00
N TYR A 126 -10.76 -9.69 17.27
CA TYR A 126 -11.51 -8.43 17.19
C TYR A 126 -12.06 -8.15 15.79
N LEU A 127 -11.32 -8.48 14.73
CA LEU A 127 -11.80 -8.35 13.35
C LEU A 127 -12.88 -9.39 13.02
N ALA A 128 -12.78 -10.61 13.53
CA ALA A 128 -13.83 -11.62 13.39
C ALA A 128 -15.15 -11.17 14.04
N VAL A 129 -15.08 -10.58 15.24
CA VAL A 129 -16.26 -9.95 15.89
C VAL A 129 -16.86 -8.87 15.00
N ARG A 130 -16.02 -8.03 14.36
CA ARG A 130 -16.52 -6.98 13.44
C ARG A 130 -17.24 -7.58 12.24
N ALA A 131 -16.66 -8.60 11.62
CA ALA A 131 -17.20 -9.25 10.44
C ALA A 131 -18.55 -9.92 10.75
N GLN A 132 -18.63 -10.67 11.85
CA GLN A 132 -19.87 -11.29 12.29
C GLN A 132 -20.96 -10.25 12.61
N LEU A 133 -20.60 -9.18 13.33
CA LEU A 133 -21.54 -8.10 13.64
C LEU A 133 -22.01 -7.39 12.37
N ALA A 134 -21.15 -7.22 11.37
CA ALA A 134 -21.53 -6.63 10.09
C ALA A 134 -22.55 -7.49 9.33
N GLU A 135 -22.38 -8.81 9.33
CA GLU A 135 -23.33 -9.76 8.75
C GLU A 135 -24.69 -9.70 9.45
N GLN A 136 -24.70 -9.67 10.78
CA GLN A 136 -25.93 -9.56 11.58
C GLN A 136 -26.67 -8.24 11.33
N LEU A 137 -25.95 -7.13 11.17
CA LEU A 137 -26.54 -5.81 10.96
C LEU A 137 -26.88 -5.52 9.48
N GLY A 138 -26.33 -6.28 8.53
CA GLY A 138 -26.42 -5.97 7.10
C GLY A 138 -25.71 -4.67 6.69
N ARG A 139 -24.79 -4.16 7.54
CA ARG A 139 -24.02 -2.93 7.31
C ARG A 139 -22.75 -2.94 8.14
N VAL A 140 -21.81 -2.05 7.82
CA VAL A 140 -20.62 -1.82 8.65
C VAL A 140 -21.05 -1.35 10.05
N PRO A 141 -20.60 -2.03 11.14
CA PRO A 141 -20.87 -1.59 12.50
C PRO A 141 -20.13 -0.29 12.80
N LYS A 142 -20.73 0.58 13.63
CA LYS A 142 -20.05 1.77 14.16
C LYS A 142 -19.03 1.34 15.23
N ALA A 143 -17.95 2.11 15.41
CA ALA A 143 -16.94 1.89 16.45
C ALA A 143 -17.50 1.48 17.81
N LYS A 144 -18.52 2.19 18.29
CA LYS A 144 -19.14 1.92 19.60
C LYS A 144 -19.87 0.57 19.63
N GLU A 145 -20.55 0.19 18.54
CA GLU A 145 -21.24 -1.10 18.42
C GLU A 145 -20.19 -2.23 18.41
N TRP A 146 -19.13 -2.06 17.64
CA TRP A 146 -18.03 -3.02 17.55
C TRP A 146 -17.29 -3.18 18.88
N LEU A 147 -16.92 -2.09 19.54
CA LEU A 147 -16.26 -2.11 20.85
C LEU A 147 -17.14 -2.80 21.91
N ASN A 148 -18.44 -2.54 21.92
CA ASN A 148 -19.36 -3.19 22.85
C ASN A 148 -19.46 -4.69 22.58
N ALA A 149 -19.48 -5.12 21.31
CA ALA A 149 -19.49 -6.53 20.95
C ALA A 149 -18.21 -7.25 21.40
N ILE A 150 -17.03 -6.64 21.19
CA ILE A 150 -15.75 -7.19 21.67
C ILE A 150 -15.77 -7.39 23.19
N VAL A 151 -16.26 -6.39 23.94
CA VAL A 151 -16.33 -6.47 25.40
C VAL A 151 -17.34 -7.52 25.87
N ALA A 152 -18.47 -7.68 25.16
CA ALA A 152 -19.47 -8.70 25.45
C ALA A 152 -18.91 -10.13 25.27
N GLU A 153 -17.97 -10.32 24.34
CA GLU A 153 -17.25 -11.57 24.13
C GLU A 153 -16.05 -11.77 25.08
N GLY A 154 -15.84 -10.85 26.04
CA GLY A 154 -14.80 -10.96 27.06
C GLY A 154 -13.47 -10.30 26.71
N GLY A 155 -13.40 -9.52 25.63
CA GLY A 155 -12.22 -8.75 25.27
C GLY A 155 -11.93 -7.60 26.25
N ASP A 156 -10.64 -7.25 26.42
CA ASP A 156 -10.25 -6.10 27.24
C ASP A 156 -10.70 -4.79 26.58
N LYS A 157 -11.45 -3.98 27.33
CA LYS A 157 -12.04 -2.74 26.82
C LYS A 157 -11.01 -1.69 26.40
N ARG A 158 -9.88 -1.58 27.09
CA ARG A 158 -8.86 -0.57 26.81
C ARG A 158 -8.10 -0.94 25.54
N ASP A 159 -7.68 -2.19 25.43
CA ASP A 159 -6.95 -2.68 24.28
C ASP A 159 -7.84 -2.71 23.03
N ALA A 160 -9.09 -3.19 23.18
CA ALA A 160 -10.09 -3.15 22.12
C ALA A 160 -10.35 -1.71 21.63
N ARG A 161 -10.46 -0.74 22.55
CA ARG A 161 -10.68 0.66 22.17
C ARG A 161 -9.52 1.22 21.33
N THR A 162 -8.28 0.94 21.73
CA THR A 162 -7.09 1.35 20.96
C THR A 162 -7.12 0.72 19.58
N PHE A 163 -7.37 -0.59 19.49
CA PHE A 163 -7.44 -1.32 18.23
C PHE A 163 -8.53 -0.79 17.29
N VAL A 164 -9.76 -0.65 17.77
CA VAL A 164 -10.90 -0.14 16.99
C VAL A 164 -10.62 1.26 16.45
N THR A 165 -10.06 2.13 17.30
CA THR A 165 -9.71 3.51 16.91
C THR A 165 -8.65 3.51 15.81
N SER A 166 -7.59 2.71 15.96
CA SER A 166 -6.52 2.59 14.97
C SER A 166 -7.04 2.07 13.62
N ILE A 167 -7.92 1.06 13.61
CA ILE A 167 -8.50 0.51 12.39
C ILE A 167 -9.39 1.55 11.69
N GLU A 168 -10.35 2.16 12.39
CA GLU A 168 -11.23 3.17 11.77
C GLU A 168 -10.45 4.37 11.24
N TYR A 169 -9.44 4.82 11.99
CA TYR A 169 -8.58 5.92 11.57
C TYR A 169 -7.80 5.57 10.29
N THR A 170 -7.20 4.38 10.25
CA THR A 170 -6.44 3.88 9.10
C THR A 170 -7.34 3.72 7.87
N GLU A 171 -8.51 3.10 8.02
CA GLU A 171 -9.50 2.96 6.93
C GLU A 171 -9.93 4.33 6.38
N GLY A 172 -10.20 5.29 7.26
CA GLY A 172 -10.57 6.66 6.88
C GLY A 172 -9.48 7.36 6.07
N LEU A 173 -8.21 7.23 6.48
CA LEU A 173 -7.08 7.81 5.77
C LEU A 173 -6.81 7.12 4.44
N ILE A 174 -6.85 5.79 4.37
CA ILE A 174 -6.71 5.04 3.12
C ILE A 174 -7.81 5.45 2.15
N ARG A 175 -9.07 5.48 2.60
CA ARG A 175 -10.21 5.92 1.79
C ARG A 175 -10.05 7.33 1.25
N LYS A 176 -9.52 8.25 2.07
CA LYS A 176 -9.23 9.63 1.66
C LYS A 176 -8.11 9.71 0.62
N ARG A 177 -7.02 8.94 0.79
CA ARG A 177 -5.84 9.00 -0.10
C ARG A 177 -6.03 8.20 -1.40
N VAL A 178 -6.68 7.05 -1.34
CA VAL A 178 -6.90 6.17 -2.49
C VAL A 178 -8.06 6.67 -3.35
N GLY A 179 -9.18 7.05 -2.73
CA GLY A 179 -10.40 7.48 -3.43
C GLY A 179 -11.63 6.70 -2.92
N LYS A 180 -12.76 7.41 -2.80
CA LYS A 180 -14.02 6.85 -2.29
C LYS A 180 -14.74 5.95 -3.31
N ASP A 181 -14.36 6.07 -4.57
CA ASP A 181 -14.79 5.26 -5.71
C ASP A 181 -14.07 3.90 -5.75
N ILE A 182 -12.83 3.84 -5.25
CA ILE A 182 -12.05 2.60 -5.14
C ILE A 182 -12.33 1.91 -3.80
N VAL A 183 -12.20 2.64 -2.69
CA VAL A 183 -12.49 2.13 -1.35
C VAL A 183 -13.84 2.72 -0.94
N THR A 184 -14.91 1.97 -1.17
CA THR A 184 -16.30 2.43 -0.94
C THR A 184 -16.68 2.38 0.54
N PRO A 185 -17.61 3.24 1.03
CA PRO A 185 -17.92 3.35 2.46
C PRO A 185 -18.35 2.05 3.16
N ASP A 186 -18.87 1.09 2.40
CA ASP A 186 -19.27 -0.26 2.83
C ASP A 186 -18.09 -1.24 2.90
N LEU A 187 -16.95 -0.93 2.29
CA LEU A 187 -15.73 -1.71 2.36
C LEU A 187 -14.96 -1.40 3.66
N PHE A 188 -14.66 -2.45 4.42
CA PHE A 188 -13.93 -2.41 5.68
C PHE A 188 -13.01 -3.63 5.82
N VAL A 189 -12.00 -3.51 6.68
CA VAL A 189 -11.02 -4.55 6.96
C VAL A 189 -11.66 -5.69 7.75
N LYS A 190 -11.63 -6.89 7.18
CA LYS A 190 -12.05 -8.16 7.83
C LYS A 190 -10.86 -8.99 8.31
N THR A 191 -9.69 -8.77 7.74
CA THR A 191 -8.43 -9.44 8.09
C THR A 191 -7.25 -8.52 7.75
N LEU A 192 -6.11 -8.72 8.41
CA LEU A 192 -4.84 -8.02 8.12
C LEU A 192 -3.87 -8.86 7.28
N ASP A 193 -4.32 -10.04 6.83
CA ASP A 193 -3.50 -11.02 6.11
C ASP A 193 -2.93 -10.48 4.79
N GLY A 194 -3.56 -9.47 4.17
CA GLY A 194 -3.17 -8.95 2.86
C GLY A 194 -1.70 -8.53 2.84
N TYR A 195 -1.19 -7.97 3.94
CA TYR A 195 0.21 -7.55 4.03
C TYR A 195 1.20 -8.71 3.97
N ALA A 196 0.90 -9.83 4.63
CA ALA A 196 1.75 -11.00 4.60
C ALA A 196 1.69 -11.72 3.25
N LEU A 197 0.51 -11.76 2.62
CA LEU A 197 0.33 -12.37 1.30
C LEU A 197 1.06 -11.60 0.19
N GLY A 198 0.96 -10.27 0.19
CA GLY A 198 1.76 -9.44 -0.73
C GLY A 198 3.27 -9.61 -0.50
N GLN A 199 3.70 -9.73 0.76
CA GLN A 199 5.08 -10.09 1.11
C GLN A 199 5.49 -11.47 0.60
N ALA A 200 4.60 -12.46 0.64
CA ALA A 200 4.89 -13.81 0.17
C ALA A 200 5.17 -13.82 -1.34
N VAL A 201 4.36 -13.10 -2.13
CA VAL A 201 4.60 -12.94 -3.57
C VAL A 201 5.90 -12.21 -3.83
N GLY A 202 6.14 -11.08 -3.15
CA GLY A 202 7.41 -10.35 -3.25
C GLY A 202 8.63 -11.22 -2.93
N MET A 203 8.59 -11.93 -1.80
CA MET A 203 9.62 -12.89 -1.38
C MET A 203 9.87 -13.98 -2.42
N THR A 204 8.81 -14.46 -3.08
CA THR A 204 8.93 -15.43 -4.16
C THR A 204 9.73 -14.87 -5.34
N THR A 205 9.44 -13.64 -5.78
CA THR A 205 10.21 -12.99 -6.85
C THR A 205 11.68 -12.72 -6.47
N TRP A 206 11.93 -12.37 -5.20
CA TRP A 206 13.27 -12.13 -4.69
C TRP A 206 14.12 -13.40 -4.65
N GLY A 207 13.52 -14.56 -4.37
CA GLY A 207 14.20 -15.85 -4.42
C GLY A 207 14.84 -16.13 -5.78
N VAL A 208 14.14 -15.79 -6.86
CA VAL A 208 14.68 -15.91 -8.22
C VAL A 208 15.89 -14.99 -8.42
N ALA A 209 15.77 -13.71 -8.02
CA ALA A 209 16.89 -12.75 -8.11
C ALA A 209 18.13 -13.16 -7.30
N LEU A 210 17.91 -13.88 -6.19
CA LEU A 210 18.93 -14.39 -5.29
C LEU A 210 19.51 -15.75 -5.73
N GLY A 211 18.96 -16.38 -6.76
CA GLY A 211 19.38 -17.69 -7.25
C GLY A 211 18.91 -18.87 -6.40
N HIS A 212 17.91 -18.65 -5.53
CA HIS A 212 17.34 -19.70 -4.69
C HIS A 212 16.37 -20.60 -5.44
N GLY A 213 15.78 -20.15 -6.55
CA GLY A 213 14.85 -20.91 -7.39
C GLY A 213 14.75 -20.31 -8.80
N ASP A 214 13.95 -20.94 -9.67
CA ASP A 214 13.71 -20.49 -11.04
C ASP A 214 12.30 -19.90 -11.24
N VAL A 215 12.03 -19.37 -12.44
CA VAL A 215 10.76 -18.73 -12.79
C VAL A 215 9.59 -19.71 -12.78
N ALA A 216 9.79 -20.96 -13.18
CA ALA A 216 8.73 -21.95 -13.23
C ALA A 216 8.28 -22.32 -11.82
N GLU A 217 9.23 -22.53 -10.91
CA GLU A 217 8.95 -22.72 -9.49
C GLU A 217 8.31 -21.49 -8.85
N ALA A 218 8.82 -20.29 -9.16
CA ALA A 218 8.24 -19.05 -8.64
C ALA A 218 6.76 -18.91 -9.01
N ARG A 219 6.39 -19.25 -10.25
CA ARG A 219 4.99 -19.26 -10.71
C ARG A 219 4.14 -20.27 -9.94
N GLN A 220 4.64 -21.49 -9.71
CA GLN A 220 3.93 -22.49 -8.91
C GLN A 220 3.68 -22.02 -7.47
N ILE A 221 4.69 -21.39 -6.85
CA ILE A 221 4.58 -20.82 -5.50
C ILE A 221 3.57 -19.67 -5.48
N ILE A 222 3.64 -18.74 -6.44
CA ILE A 222 2.70 -17.61 -6.54
C ILE A 222 1.26 -18.11 -6.76
N HIS A 223 1.07 -19.15 -7.58
CA HIS A 223 -0.22 -19.81 -7.75
C HIS A 223 -0.74 -20.36 -6.42
N ARG A 224 0.09 -21.11 -5.68
CA ARG A 224 -0.26 -21.64 -4.35
C ARG A 224 -0.65 -20.51 -3.38
N ILE A 225 0.12 -19.42 -3.35
CA ILE A 225 -0.19 -18.25 -2.51
C ILE A 225 -1.58 -17.69 -2.83
N ASN A 226 -1.94 -17.61 -4.11
CA ASN A 226 -3.25 -17.13 -4.51
C ASN A 226 -4.35 -18.11 -4.12
N VAL A 227 -4.20 -19.42 -4.39
CA VAL A 227 -5.21 -20.44 -4.03
C VAL A 227 -5.50 -20.44 -2.53
N GLU A 228 -4.48 -20.31 -1.68
CA GLU A 228 -4.63 -20.36 -0.21
C GLU A 228 -5.02 -19.00 0.42
N GLY A 229 -4.57 -17.89 -0.19
CA GLY A 229 -4.69 -16.55 0.37
C GLY A 229 -5.91 -15.77 -0.13
N ARG A 230 -6.20 -15.88 -1.44
CA ARG A 230 -7.22 -15.09 -2.13
C ARG A 230 -8.64 -15.27 -1.56
N PRO A 231 -9.09 -16.46 -1.12
CA PRO A 231 -10.45 -16.63 -0.57
C PRO A 231 -10.76 -15.77 0.68
N ALA A 232 -9.75 -15.22 1.35
CA ALA A 232 -9.95 -14.32 2.49
C ALA A 232 -10.45 -12.91 2.10
N PHE A 233 -10.51 -12.59 0.80
CA PHE A 233 -10.96 -11.29 0.30
C PHE A 233 -11.95 -11.43 -0.86
N SER A 234 -12.75 -10.38 -1.04
CA SER A 234 -13.83 -10.34 -2.02
C SER A 234 -13.50 -9.55 -3.30
N SER A 235 -12.43 -8.74 -3.28
CA SER A 235 -12.01 -7.92 -4.41
C SER A 235 -10.57 -7.44 -4.24
N TRP A 236 -9.99 -6.85 -5.30
CA TRP A 236 -8.71 -6.15 -5.20
C TRP A 236 -8.72 -4.99 -4.21
N ALA A 237 -9.84 -4.27 -4.09
CA ALA A 237 -9.97 -3.16 -3.15
C ALA A 237 -9.94 -3.67 -1.70
N ASP A 238 -10.62 -4.80 -1.43
CA ASP A 238 -10.61 -5.48 -0.13
C ASP A 238 -9.20 -5.94 0.25
N PHE A 239 -8.50 -6.59 -0.69
CA PHE A 239 -7.10 -6.98 -0.53
C PHE A 239 -6.17 -5.79 -0.27
N GLY A 240 -6.27 -4.72 -1.07
CA GLY A 240 -5.45 -3.52 -0.94
C GLY A 240 -5.67 -2.79 0.39
N LEU A 241 -6.93 -2.71 0.83
CA LEU A 241 -7.29 -2.14 2.13
C LEU A 241 -6.67 -2.96 3.27
N SER A 242 -6.78 -4.29 3.20
CA SER A 242 -6.12 -5.20 4.15
C SER A 242 -4.60 -5.06 4.15
N TYR A 243 -3.97 -4.97 2.98
CA TYR A 243 -2.53 -4.84 2.85
C TYR A 243 -2.00 -3.58 3.53
N VAL A 244 -2.54 -2.42 3.17
CA VAL A 244 -2.04 -1.14 3.71
C VAL A 244 -2.35 -1.04 5.21
N THR A 245 -3.54 -1.47 5.63
CA THR A 245 -3.90 -1.48 7.06
C THR A 245 -3.02 -2.44 7.86
N GLY A 246 -2.80 -3.66 7.35
CA GLY A 246 -1.94 -4.65 7.98
C GLY A 246 -0.50 -4.17 8.11
N ARG A 247 0.04 -3.49 7.10
CA ARG A 247 1.37 -2.87 7.16
C ARG A 247 1.46 -1.79 8.24
N VAL A 248 0.53 -0.84 8.24
CA VAL A 248 0.51 0.25 9.22
C VAL A 248 0.39 -0.31 10.63
N MET A 249 -0.58 -1.20 10.87
CA MET A 249 -0.80 -1.84 12.17
C MET A 249 0.42 -2.64 12.64
N HIS A 250 1.08 -3.38 11.74
CA HIS A 250 2.25 -4.18 12.08
C HIS A 250 3.41 -3.31 12.58
N TRP A 251 3.71 -2.23 11.88
CA TRP A 251 4.86 -1.37 12.19
C TRP A 251 4.59 -0.30 13.26
N SER A 252 3.32 0.04 13.51
CA SER A 252 2.91 0.92 14.60
C SER A 252 2.58 0.20 15.90
N ASP A 253 2.71 -1.13 15.93
CA ASP A 253 2.31 -1.97 17.06
C ASP A 253 0.81 -1.81 17.43
N GLY A 254 -0.02 -1.45 16.46
CA GLY A 254 -1.46 -1.24 16.62
C GLY A 254 -1.85 0.11 17.24
N ASN A 255 -0.88 0.98 17.52
CA ASN A 255 -1.12 2.35 17.96
C ASN A 255 -0.92 3.32 16.79
N VAL A 256 -1.99 3.58 16.03
CA VAL A 256 -1.91 4.40 14.82
C VAL A 256 -2.30 5.85 15.14
N ASP A 257 -1.39 6.74 14.77
CA ASP A 257 -1.54 8.19 14.76
C ASP A 257 -1.13 8.74 13.38
N GLU A 258 -1.20 10.07 13.21
CA GLU A 258 -0.85 10.71 11.95
C GLU A 258 0.60 10.42 11.52
N LYS A 259 1.55 10.50 12.45
CA LYS A 259 2.98 10.31 12.16
C LYS A 259 3.30 8.88 11.74
N SER A 260 2.75 7.89 12.44
CA SER A 260 2.92 6.48 12.10
C SER A 260 2.25 6.15 10.77
N PHE A 261 1.07 6.71 10.49
CA PHE A 261 0.43 6.52 9.18
C PHE A 261 1.22 7.19 8.05
N GLU A 262 1.77 8.39 8.24
CA GLU A 262 2.66 9.03 7.27
C GLU A 262 3.89 8.17 6.97
N LYS A 263 4.46 7.53 7.99
CA LYS A 263 5.65 6.70 7.86
C LYS A 263 5.38 5.34 7.20
N PHE A 264 4.24 4.72 7.47
CA PHE A 264 3.98 3.32 7.09
C PHE A 264 2.84 3.13 6.07
N GLY A 265 2.10 4.19 5.76
CA GLY A 265 0.96 4.22 4.83
C GLY A 265 1.30 4.76 3.44
N ASP A 266 2.57 4.82 3.06
CA ASP A 266 3.09 5.18 1.73
C ASP A 266 2.43 4.36 0.59
N GLY A 267 2.06 3.09 0.85
CA GLY A 267 1.40 2.21 -0.11
C GLY A 267 0.02 2.68 -0.61
N CYS A 268 -0.56 3.76 -0.06
CA CYS A 268 -1.82 4.32 -0.57
C CYS A 268 -1.70 4.84 -2.00
N VAL A 269 -0.56 5.45 -2.37
CA VAL A 269 -0.36 6.01 -3.71
C VAL A 269 -0.30 4.89 -4.75
N ASP A 270 0.43 3.83 -4.42
CA ASP A 270 0.56 2.64 -5.25
C ASP A 270 -0.76 1.86 -5.33
N PHE A 271 -1.51 1.77 -4.24
CA PHE A 271 -2.84 1.17 -4.25
C PHE A 271 -3.78 1.94 -5.19
N GLN A 272 -3.82 3.27 -5.09
CA GLN A 272 -4.57 4.08 -6.05
C GLN A 272 -4.11 3.82 -7.48
N ALA A 273 -2.80 3.74 -7.73
CA ALA A 273 -2.27 3.47 -9.05
C ALA A 273 -2.70 2.10 -9.59
N ALA A 274 -2.63 1.06 -8.77
CA ALA A 274 -3.05 -0.29 -9.11
C ALA A 274 -4.53 -0.39 -9.45
N ALA A 275 -5.38 0.33 -8.71
CA ALA A 275 -6.83 0.31 -8.87
C ALA A 275 -7.37 1.34 -9.88
N THR A 276 -6.50 2.08 -10.58
CA THR A 276 -6.93 3.09 -11.57
C THR A 276 -6.65 2.64 -13.01
N ALA A 277 -7.71 2.39 -13.79
CA ALA A 277 -7.60 1.98 -15.20
C ALA A 277 -6.83 3.00 -16.08
N LYS A 278 -7.04 4.30 -15.87
CA LYS A 278 -6.31 5.37 -16.58
C LYS A 278 -4.80 5.34 -16.34
N ARG A 279 -4.35 4.71 -15.25
CA ARG A 279 -2.94 4.52 -14.90
C ARG A 279 -2.41 3.16 -15.37
N ASN A 280 -3.17 2.39 -16.15
CA ASN A 280 -2.87 0.99 -16.48
C ASN A 280 -2.67 0.12 -15.23
N GLY A 281 -3.43 0.41 -14.17
CA GLY A 281 -3.35 -0.33 -12.93
C GLY A 281 -3.78 -1.80 -13.11
N PRO A 282 -2.97 -2.79 -12.67
CA PRO A 282 -3.32 -4.20 -12.83
C PRO A 282 -4.63 -4.56 -12.14
N TRP A 283 -4.92 -3.99 -10.97
CA TRP A 283 -6.15 -4.29 -10.22
C TRP A 283 -7.41 -3.68 -10.82
N ALA A 284 -7.26 -2.72 -11.74
CA ALA A 284 -8.38 -2.16 -12.50
C ALA A 284 -8.69 -2.95 -13.77
N THR A 285 -7.77 -3.79 -14.24
CA THR A 285 -7.84 -4.47 -15.55
C THR A 285 -7.93 -5.99 -15.42
N LEU A 286 -7.38 -6.56 -14.35
CA LEU A 286 -7.43 -7.98 -14.05
C LEU A 286 -8.61 -8.31 -13.13
N SER A 287 -9.29 -9.42 -13.39
CA SER A 287 -10.36 -9.90 -12.52
C SER A 287 -9.83 -10.28 -11.13
N TRP A 288 -10.67 -10.14 -10.10
CA TRP A 288 -10.38 -10.76 -8.80
C TRP A 288 -10.52 -12.28 -8.82
N SER A 289 -11.34 -12.84 -9.71
CA SER A 289 -11.42 -14.29 -9.88
C SER A 289 -10.19 -14.81 -10.64
N LEU A 290 -9.68 -15.98 -10.23
CA LEU A 290 -8.73 -16.77 -11.01
C LEU A 290 -9.43 -17.62 -12.05
#